data_AF-A0A7L5UIF6-F1
#
_entry.id   AF-A0A7L5UIF6-F1
#
_cell.length_a   1.000
_cell.length_b   1.000
_cell.length_c   1.000
_cell.angle_alpha   90.00
_cell.angle_beta   90.00
_cell.angle_gamma   90.00
#
_symmetry.space_group_name_H-M   'P 1'
#
loop_
_entity.id
_entity.type
_entity.pdbx_description
1 polymer ?
#
loop_
_entity_poly.entity_id
_entity_poly.type
_entity_poly.pdbx_seq_one_letter_code
_entity_poly.pdbx_strand_id
1 'polypeptide(L)'
;MEQLLAKLRELWEMHRKEVIIGIISIIFGGYYWYQHQGMNTNLATNNAVNQTSQVKSTASSATPAGKVTVDIKGAVNKPGVYTLPKTSRVQEAVTAAGGQTSQADMRQVNLAKELMDQQVVYIPVQGEQLSGVTTASATGLDGSTDSSGSQPKINLNQATKDDLLKISGIGDKKADKIIEYRQSHGQFKTIDELKNVDGFGEKTVAKLKEQLAV
;
A
#
# COMPACT_ATOMS: atom_id res chain seq x y z
N MET A 1 20.95 -19.15 -63.06
CA MET A 1 20.92 -18.72 -61.64
C MET A 1 20.41 -17.30 -61.48
N GLU A 2 20.92 -16.32 -62.25
CA GLU A 2 20.53 -14.90 -62.08
C GLU A 2 19.08 -14.56 -62.46
N GLN A 3 18.53 -15.15 -63.52
CA GLN A 3 17.12 -14.92 -63.90
C GLN A 3 16.10 -15.45 -62.88
N LEU A 4 16.51 -16.46 -62.10
CA LEU A 4 15.68 -17.06 -61.06
C LEU A 4 15.62 -16.15 -59.84
N LEU A 5 16.73 -15.47 -59.52
CA LEU A 5 16.82 -14.48 -58.44
C LEU A 5 16.08 -13.18 -58.78
N ALA A 6 16.08 -12.76 -60.05
CA ALA A 6 15.35 -11.57 -60.50
C ALA A 6 13.83 -11.77 -60.39
N LYS A 7 13.30 -12.91 -60.87
CA LYS A 7 11.88 -13.26 -60.71
C LYS A 7 11.47 -13.42 -59.24
N LEU A 8 12.36 -13.94 -58.40
CA LEU A 8 12.10 -14.05 -56.97
C LEU A 8 11.99 -12.67 -56.29
N ARG A 9 12.81 -11.69 -56.70
CA ARG A 9 12.75 -10.31 -56.18
C ARG A 9 11.49 -9.58 -56.61
N GLU A 10 11.06 -9.76 -57.85
CA GLU A 10 9.83 -9.15 -58.39
C GLU A 10 8.58 -9.68 -57.67
N LEU A 11 8.51 -11.01 -57.46
CA LEU A 11 7.44 -11.63 -56.68
C LEU A 11 7.46 -11.20 -55.20
N TRP A 12 8.66 -10.98 -54.64
CA TRP A 12 8.81 -10.55 -53.27
C TRP A 12 8.33 -9.11 -53.04
N GLU A 13 8.63 -8.16 -53.94
CA GLU A 13 8.15 -6.78 -53.84
C GLU A 13 6.64 -6.65 -54.03
N MET A 14 6.04 -7.45 -54.92
CA MET A 14 4.61 -7.40 -55.19
C MET A 14 3.77 -7.91 -54.00
N HIS A 15 4.24 -8.96 -53.30
CA HIS A 15 3.50 -9.61 -52.22
C HIS A 15 4.05 -9.36 -50.81
N ARG A 16 5.09 -8.51 -50.67
CA ARG A 16 5.76 -8.22 -49.38
C ARG A 16 4.78 -7.86 -48.26
N LYS A 17 3.79 -7.02 -48.54
CA LYS A 17 2.80 -6.56 -47.54
C LYS A 17 1.85 -7.68 -47.12
N GLU A 18 1.40 -8.51 -48.05
CA GLU A 18 0.50 -9.64 -47.74
C GLU A 18 1.22 -10.76 -46.99
N VAL A 19 2.49 -11.01 -47.33
CA VAL A 19 3.34 -11.96 -46.59
C VAL A 19 3.58 -11.48 -45.16
N ILE A 20 3.84 -10.18 -44.95
CA ILE A 20 4.01 -9.60 -43.61
C ILE A 20 2.72 -9.70 -42.79
N ILE A 21 1.56 -9.40 -43.39
CA ILE A 21 0.25 -9.52 -42.72
C ILE A 21 -0.06 -10.98 -42.35
N GLY A 22 0.29 -11.93 -43.22
CA GLY A 22 0.18 -13.36 -42.93
C GLY A 22 1.06 -13.80 -41.76
N ILE A 23 2.33 -13.37 -41.73
CA ILE A 23 3.26 -13.69 -40.63
C ILE A 23 2.78 -13.08 -39.30
N ILE A 24 2.31 -11.82 -39.31
CA ILE A 24 1.78 -11.17 -38.11
C ILE A 24 0.52 -11.89 -37.62
N SER A 25 -0.36 -12.34 -38.52
CA SER A 25 -1.56 -13.09 -38.18
C SER A 25 -1.25 -14.48 -37.60
N ILE A 26 -0.19 -15.14 -38.07
CA ILE A 26 0.29 -16.41 -37.51
C ILE A 26 0.88 -16.20 -36.12
N ILE A 27 1.64 -15.13 -35.91
CA ILE A 27 2.22 -14.81 -34.60
C ILE A 27 1.13 -14.42 -33.60
N PHE A 28 0.16 -13.59 -34.01
CA PHE A 28 -0.97 -13.21 -33.15
C PHE A 28 -1.91 -14.39 -32.89
N GLY A 29 -2.18 -15.22 -33.91
CA GLY A 29 -2.97 -16.45 -33.77
C GLY A 29 -2.28 -17.48 -32.88
N GLY A 30 -0.96 -17.65 -33.00
CA GLY A 30 -0.16 -18.49 -32.13
C GLY A 30 -0.09 -17.97 -30.69
N TYR A 31 0.03 -16.66 -30.51
CA TYR A 31 -0.01 -16.02 -29.20
C TYR A 31 -1.38 -16.13 -28.54
N TYR A 32 -2.46 -15.96 -29.31
CA TYR A 32 -3.83 -16.11 -28.86
C TYR A 32 -4.17 -17.58 -28.53
N TRP A 33 -3.73 -18.52 -29.37
CA TRP A 33 -3.85 -19.96 -29.11
C TRP A 33 -3.02 -20.40 -27.90
N TYR A 34 -1.83 -19.82 -27.69
CA TYR A 34 -1.03 -20.07 -26.50
C TYR A 34 -1.71 -19.54 -25.23
N GLN A 35 -2.40 -18.39 -25.30
CA GLN A 35 -3.20 -17.90 -24.18
C GLN A 35 -4.50 -18.69 -23.95
N HIS A 36 -4.98 -19.44 -24.95
CA HIS A 36 -6.24 -20.22 -24.87
C HIS A 36 -6.06 -21.74 -24.78
N GLN A 37 -4.84 -22.27 -24.90
CA GLN A 37 -4.58 -23.69 -24.68
C GLN A 37 -4.49 -24.01 -23.18
N GLY A 38 -5.64 -23.92 -22.53
CA GLY A 38 -5.89 -24.48 -21.20
C GLY A 38 -7.02 -25.50 -21.27
N MET A 39 -6.75 -26.69 -21.81
CA MET A 39 -7.68 -27.82 -21.69
C MET A 39 -6.97 -29.11 -21.28
N ASN A 40 -7.04 -29.34 -19.98
CA ASN A 40 -7.23 -30.58 -19.24
C ASN A 40 -7.55 -31.82 -20.10
N THR A 41 -6.56 -32.69 -20.29
CA THR A 41 -6.75 -34.09 -20.69
C THR A 41 -6.21 -34.97 -19.56
N ASN A 42 -7.12 -35.40 -18.66
CA ASN A 42 -6.85 -36.52 -17.76
C ASN A 42 -7.21 -37.81 -18.51
N LEU A 43 -6.22 -38.48 -19.10
CA LEU A 43 -6.30 -39.91 -19.36
C LEU A 43 -5.54 -40.63 -18.25
N ALA A 44 -6.29 -41.25 -17.36
CA ALA A 44 -5.76 -42.16 -16.37
C ALA A 44 -5.21 -43.41 -17.08
N THR A 45 -3.93 -43.69 -16.89
CA THR A 45 -3.40 -45.05 -17.01
C THR A 45 -2.34 -45.23 -15.92
N ASN A 46 -2.65 -46.12 -14.99
CA ASN A 46 -1.77 -46.53 -13.90
C ASN A 46 -0.59 -47.35 -14.45
N ASN A 47 0.65 -47.03 -14.09
CA ASN A 47 1.48 -47.88 -13.24
C ASN A 47 2.88 -47.32 -13.00
N ALA A 48 3.30 -47.51 -11.75
CA ALA A 48 4.61 -47.40 -11.12
C ALA A 48 5.85 -47.23 -12.02
N VAL A 49 6.72 -46.28 -11.66
CA VAL A 49 8.07 -46.52 -11.08
C VAL A 49 8.74 -45.17 -10.79
N ASN A 50 9.18 -45.02 -9.53
CA ASN A 50 10.26 -44.15 -9.02
C ASN A 50 10.92 -43.13 -9.97
N GLN A 51 10.73 -41.83 -9.71
CA GLN A 51 11.77 -40.90 -9.20
C GLN A 51 11.32 -39.42 -9.31
N THR A 52 11.50 -38.73 -8.18
CA THR A 52 11.93 -37.32 -8.06
C THR A 52 11.02 -36.19 -8.59
N SER A 53 10.54 -35.40 -7.63
CA SER A 53 10.04 -34.02 -7.75
C SER A 53 8.73 -33.82 -8.51
N GLN A 54 7.60 -33.76 -7.77
CA GLN A 54 6.55 -32.77 -8.00
C GLN A 54 5.50 -32.78 -6.88
N VAL A 55 5.28 -31.58 -6.33
CA VAL A 55 3.99 -30.93 -5.99
C VAL A 55 2.79 -31.87 -5.85
N LYS A 56 2.25 -31.98 -4.63
CA LYS A 56 0.88 -32.45 -4.41
C LYS A 56 0.04 -31.33 -3.80
N SER A 57 -0.69 -30.68 -4.69
CA SER A 57 -1.84 -29.85 -4.42
C SER A 57 -2.81 -30.56 -3.47
N THR A 58 -3.07 -29.95 -2.32
CA THR A 58 -4.31 -30.17 -1.58
C THR A 58 -5.30 -29.09 -2.01
N ALA A 59 -6.38 -29.53 -2.65
CA ALA A 59 -7.70 -28.89 -2.77
C ALA A 59 -7.75 -27.41 -2.40
N SER A 60 -7.89 -26.47 -3.33
CA SER A 60 -9.18 -26.15 -3.96
C SER A 60 -10.38 -26.45 -3.05
N SER A 61 -10.40 -25.83 -1.87
CA SER A 61 -11.67 -25.43 -1.28
C SER A 61 -12.18 -24.25 -2.10
N ALA A 62 -13.03 -24.54 -3.08
CA ALA A 62 -13.96 -23.56 -3.64
C ALA A 62 -14.97 -23.20 -2.53
N THR A 63 -14.50 -22.46 -1.53
CA THR A 63 -15.36 -21.62 -0.68
C THR A 63 -16.06 -20.67 -1.65
N PRO A 64 -17.38 -20.42 -1.51
CA PRO A 64 -18.05 -19.47 -2.39
C PRO A 64 -17.27 -18.16 -2.35
N ALA A 65 -16.62 -17.86 -3.48
CA ALA A 65 -15.72 -16.74 -3.60
C ALA A 65 -16.57 -15.49 -3.54
N GLY A 66 -16.78 -14.97 -2.33
CA GLY A 66 -17.36 -13.66 -2.14
C GLY A 66 -16.60 -12.66 -3.00
N LYS A 67 -17.30 -11.63 -3.46
CA LYS A 67 -16.67 -10.52 -4.16
C LYS A 67 -16.50 -9.37 -3.18
N VAL A 68 -15.46 -8.57 -3.39
CA VAL A 68 -15.25 -7.30 -2.70
C VAL A 68 -15.24 -6.20 -3.75
N THR A 69 -15.91 -5.10 -3.43
CA THR A 69 -15.93 -3.90 -4.25
C THR A 69 -15.02 -2.85 -3.61
N VAL A 70 -14.04 -2.37 -4.36
CA VAL A 70 -13.03 -1.42 -3.88
C VAL A 70 -12.93 -0.22 -4.80
N ASP A 71 -12.66 0.95 -4.24
CA ASP A 71 -12.46 2.20 -4.97
C ASP A 71 -10.97 2.50 -5.10
N ILE A 72 -10.44 2.57 -6.31
CA ILE A 72 -9.02 2.78 -6.61
C ILE A 72 -8.79 4.20 -7.09
N LYS A 73 -7.93 4.92 -6.39
CA LYS A 73 -7.63 6.34 -6.62
C LYS A 73 -6.13 6.60 -6.75
N GLY A 74 -5.79 7.79 -7.24
CA GLY A 74 -4.42 8.28 -7.35
C GLY A 74 -3.72 7.84 -8.64
N ALA A 75 -2.43 7.54 -8.56
CA ALA A 75 -1.52 7.34 -9.67
C ALA A 75 -1.64 5.94 -10.33
N VAL A 76 -2.84 5.61 -10.80
CA VAL A 76 -3.14 4.43 -11.63
C VAL A 76 -3.69 4.82 -12.99
N ASN A 77 -3.57 3.95 -14.00
CA ASN A 77 -3.97 4.29 -15.37
C ASN A 77 -5.49 4.47 -15.54
N LYS A 78 -6.29 3.72 -14.78
CA LYS A 78 -7.76 3.78 -14.80
C LYS A 78 -8.28 3.79 -13.36
N PRO A 79 -8.36 4.96 -12.70
CA PRO A 79 -9.01 5.08 -11.39
C PRO A 79 -10.50 4.74 -11.49
N GLY A 80 -11.08 4.20 -10.41
CA GLY A 80 -12.49 3.85 -10.37
C GLY A 80 -12.80 2.69 -9.42
N VAL A 81 -14.05 2.23 -9.45
CA VAL A 81 -14.56 1.16 -8.59
C VAL A 81 -14.44 -0.19 -9.29
N TYR A 82 -13.86 -1.17 -8.60
CA TYR A 82 -13.59 -2.51 -9.12
C TYR A 82 -14.19 -3.58 -8.22
N THR A 83 -14.72 -4.64 -8.83
CA THR A 83 -15.22 -5.81 -8.09
C THR A 83 -14.31 -7.00 -8.34
N LEU A 84 -13.69 -7.51 -7.28
CA LEU A 84 -12.66 -8.55 -7.31
C LEU A 84 -13.03 -9.71 -6.39
N PRO A 85 -12.43 -10.90 -6.53
CA PRO A 85 -12.53 -11.95 -5.53
C PRO A 85 -12.14 -11.46 -4.13
N LYS A 86 -12.82 -11.92 -3.08
CA LYS A 86 -12.56 -11.54 -1.68
C LYS A 86 -11.14 -11.91 -1.20
N THR A 87 -10.46 -12.82 -1.89
CA THR A 87 -9.08 -13.20 -1.62
C THR A 87 -8.05 -12.35 -2.38
N SER A 88 -8.50 -11.35 -3.16
CA SER A 88 -7.61 -10.45 -3.90
C SER A 88 -6.86 -9.50 -2.97
N ARG A 89 -5.65 -9.12 -3.37
CA ARG A 89 -4.81 -8.15 -2.68
C ARG A 89 -4.77 -6.84 -3.47
N VAL A 90 -4.12 -5.85 -2.89
CA VAL A 90 -3.95 -4.51 -3.48
C VAL A 90 -3.27 -4.61 -4.86
N GLN A 91 -2.35 -5.55 -5.07
CA GLN A 91 -1.70 -5.78 -6.37
C GLN A 91 -2.71 -6.09 -7.50
N GLU A 92 -3.66 -6.98 -7.24
CA GLU A 92 -4.67 -7.37 -8.22
C GLU A 92 -5.61 -6.20 -8.52
N ALA A 93 -5.94 -5.39 -7.50
CA ALA A 93 -6.66 -4.14 -7.69
C ALA A 93 -5.92 -3.16 -8.60
N VAL A 94 -4.64 -2.89 -8.33
CA VAL A 94 -3.83 -1.99 -9.17
C VAL A 94 -3.71 -2.51 -10.60
N THR A 95 -3.59 -3.82 -10.78
CA THR A 95 -3.54 -4.44 -12.12
C THR A 95 -4.89 -4.30 -12.84
N ALA A 96 -6.01 -4.50 -12.15
CA ALA A 96 -7.36 -4.27 -12.69
C ALA A 96 -7.59 -2.79 -13.08
N ALA A 97 -6.98 -1.86 -12.34
CA ALA A 97 -6.91 -0.43 -12.68
C ALA A 97 -5.98 -0.10 -13.85
N GLY A 98 -5.50 -1.11 -14.60
CA GLY A 98 -4.60 -0.93 -15.73
C GLY A 98 -3.15 -0.69 -15.33
N GLY A 99 -2.78 -0.97 -14.09
CA GLY A 99 -1.44 -0.75 -13.54
C GLY A 99 -1.19 0.67 -13.04
N GLN A 100 -0.03 0.86 -12.44
CA GLN A 100 0.46 2.16 -11.98
C GLN A 100 0.85 3.07 -13.14
N THR A 101 0.86 4.39 -12.90
CA THR A 101 1.47 5.37 -13.81
C THR A 101 2.97 5.51 -13.54
N SER A 102 3.71 6.21 -14.41
CA SER A 102 5.15 6.48 -14.21
C SER A 102 5.44 7.39 -13.01
N GLN A 103 4.44 8.12 -12.54
CA GLN A 103 4.56 9.02 -11.39
C GLN A 103 4.17 8.34 -10.09
N ALA A 104 3.71 7.09 -10.10
CA ALA A 104 3.28 6.40 -8.89
C ALA A 104 4.46 6.09 -7.96
N ASP A 105 4.22 6.18 -6.65
CA ASP A 105 5.18 5.77 -5.61
C ASP A 105 4.71 4.49 -4.90
N MET A 106 5.07 3.33 -5.46
CA MET A 106 4.73 2.02 -4.89
C MET A 106 5.41 1.72 -3.58
N ARG A 107 6.47 2.45 -3.21
CA ARG A 107 7.17 2.22 -1.94
C ARG A 107 6.29 2.54 -0.74
N GLN A 108 5.27 3.38 -0.95
CA GLN A 108 4.30 3.78 0.06
C GLN A 108 3.06 2.86 0.10
N VAL A 109 2.99 1.85 -0.77
CA VAL A 109 1.80 1.00 -0.93
C VAL A 109 2.11 -0.45 -0.56
N ASN A 110 1.35 -1.03 0.37
CA ASN A 110 1.41 -2.45 0.64
C ASN A 110 0.59 -3.24 -0.39
N LEU A 111 1.24 -3.63 -1.50
CA LEU A 111 0.63 -4.43 -2.58
C LEU A 111 0.13 -5.80 -2.12
N ALA A 112 0.73 -6.35 -1.07
CA ALA A 112 0.35 -7.65 -0.52
C ALA A 112 -0.87 -7.55 0.42
N LYS A 113 -1.35 -6.35 0.79
CA LYS A 113 -2.50 -6.22 1.68
C LYS A 113 -3.76 -6.81 1.02
N GLU A 114 -4.51 -7.62 1.77
CA GLU A 114 -5.81 -8.15 1.32
C GLU A 114 -6.83 -7.01 1.18
N LEU A 115 -7.73 -7.16 0.22
CA LEU A 115 -8.80 -6.21 -0.02
C LEU A 115 -10.00 -6.49 0.88
N MET A 116 -10.54 -5.43 1.47
CA MET A 116 -11.81 -5.45 2.17
C MET A 116 -12.91 -4.84 1.30
N ASP A 117 -14.13 -5.30 1.47
CA ASP A 117 -15.27 -4.68 0.80
C ASP A 117 -15.41 -3.22 1.21
N GLN A 118 -15.81 -2.36 0.27
CA GLN A 118 -15.94 -0.91 0.43
C GLN A 118 -14.63 -0.18 0.78
N GLN A 119 -13.47 -0.84 0.65
CA GLN A 119 -12.18 -0.23 0.88
C GLN A 119 -11.80 0.75 -0.24
N VAL A 120 -11.21 1.88 0.13
CA VAL A 120 -10.51 2.78 -0.80
C VAL A 120 -9.02 2.41 -0.82
N VAL A 121 -8.48 2.17 -2.01
CA VAL A 121 -7.05 1.97 -2.27
C VAL A 121 -6.53 3.22 -2.96
N TYR A 122 -5.68 3.98 -2.27
CA TYR A 122 -5.05 5.16 -2.84
C TYR A 122 -3.60 4.87 -3.22
N ILE A 123 -3.23 5.25 -4.44
CA ILE A 123 -1.87 5.12 -4.97
C ILE A 123 -1.24 6.52 -5.05
N PRO A 124 -0.25 6.85 -4.20
CA PRO A 124 0.36 8.18 -4.19
C PRO A 124 1.25 8.42 -5.41
N VAL A 125 1.45 9.69 -5.77
CA VAL A 125 2.53 10.09 -6.69
C VAL A 125 3.87 10.25 -5.97
N GLN A 126 4.97 10.24 -6.71
CA GLN A 126 6.31 10.49 -6.18
C GLN A 126 6.41 11.86 -5.53
N GLY A 127 6.89 11.89 -4.28
CA GLY A 127 6.98 13.12 -3.49
C GLY A 127 5.67 13.54 -2.81
N GLU A 128 4.57 12.83 -3.05
CA GLU A 128 3.35 13.00 -2.26
C GLU A 128 3.56 12.44 -0.85
N GLN A 129 3.41 13.30 0.15
CA GLN A 129 3.35 12.89 1.55
C GLN A 129 1.88 12.61 1.87
N LEU A 130 1.53 11.34 2.06
CA LEU A 130 0.23 10.96 2.59
C LEU A 130 0.13 11.42 4.05
N SER A 131 -0.35 12.64 4.26
CA SER A 131 -0.69 13.16 5.58
C SER A 131 -1.92 12.41 6.12
N GLY A 132 -1.67 11.25 6.73
CA GLY A 132 -2.60 10.58 7.65
C GLY A 132 -3.48 9.48 7.08
N VAL A 133 -2.99 8.23 7.14
CA VAL A 133 -3.74 7.15 7.80
C VAL A 133 -2.79 6.50 8.81
N THR A 134 -2.69 7.12 9.98
CA THR A 134 -2.13 6.49 11.17
C THR A 134 -3.14 5.46 11.66
N THR A 135 -3.11 4.25 11.10
CA THR A 135 -3.60 3.08 11.85
C THR A 135 -2.47 2.68 12.78
N ALA A 136 -2.75 2.74 14.08
CA ALA A 136 -1.83 2.43 15.15
C ALA A 136 -1.04 1.15 14.89
N SER A 137 0.27 1.29 14.73
CA SER A 137 1.24 0.33 15.24
C SER A 137 2.58 1.04 15.39
N ALA A 138 3.22 0.78 16.52
CA ALA A 138 4.26 1.61 17.10
C ALA A 138 5.49 1.80 16.20
N THR A 139 5.97 3.03 16.31
CA THR A 139 7.14 3.67 15.73
C THR A 139 8.45 2.97 16.09
N GLY A 140 9.31 2.81 15.11
CA GLY A 140 10.75 2.67 15.29
C GLY A 140 11.50 3.24 14.09
N LEU A 141 12.36 4.24 14.38
CA LEU A 141 13.47 4.78 13.57
C LEU A 141 13.04 5.70 12.40
N ASP A 142 13.04 7.03 12.58
CA ASP A 142 14.17 7.99 12.57
C ASP A 142 14.67 8.37 11.16
N GLY A 143 14.82 9.70 10.97
CA GLY A 143 15.67 10.26 9.93
C GLY A 143 14.99 11.18 8.91
N SER A 144 14.76 12.45 9.28
CA SER A 144 15.27 13.63 8.55
C SER A 144 14.32 14.84 8.61
N THR A 145 14.62 15.70 9.58
CA THR A 145 14.89 17.14 9.41
C THR A 145 14.04 17.92 8.42
N ASP A 146 13.07 18.67 8.95
CA ASP A 146 12.91 20.06 8.52
C ASP A 146 13.02 21.00 9.71
N SER A 147 13.80 22.06 9.49
CA SER A 147 14.37 22.92 10.53
C SER A 147 13.46 24.11 10.74
N SER A 148 12.55 24.01 11.70
CA SER A 148 12.00 25.18 12.38
C SER A 148 11.92 24.88 13.86
N GLY A 149 12.69 25.61 14.67
CA GLY A 149 12.94 25.37 16.09
C GLY A 149 11.70 25.53 16.97
N SER A 150 10.76 24.61 16.88
CA SER A 150 9.70 24.40 17.87
C SER A 150 9.55 22.91 18.05
N GLN A 151 10.03 22.42 19.19
CA GLN A 151 9.74 21.07 19.65
C GLN A 151 8.22 20.84 19.56
N PRO A 152 7.75 19.69 19.03
CA PRO A 152 6.32 19.42 18.92
C PRO A 152 5.69 19.57 20.31
N LYS A 153 4.73 20.50 20.43
CA LYS A 153 4.05 20.77 21.69
C LYS A 153 3.23 19.56 22.09
N ILE A 154 3.39 19.12 23.33
CA ILE A 154 2.68 17.97 23.88
C ILE A 154 1.32 18.42 24.40
N ASN A 155 0.25 17.79 23.92
CA ASN A 155 -1.12 18.11 24.33
C ASN A 155 -1.41 17.53 25.73
N LEU A 156 -1.71 18.37 26.71
CA LEU A 156 -1.95 17.98 28.11
C LEU A 156 -3.15 17.03 28.28
N ASN A 157 -4.19 17.23 27.48
CA ASN A 157 -5.43 16.47 27.56
C ASN A 157 -5.28 15.06 26.97
N GLN A 158 -4.37 14.87 26.03
CA GLN A 158 -4.18 13.60 25.31
C GLN A 158 -2.86 12.89 25.64
N ALA A 159 -1.90 13.59 26.25
CA ALA A 159 -0.60 13.01 26.56
C ALA A 159 -0.70 11.79 27.47
N THR A 160 0.12 10.80 27.15
CA THR A 160 0.39 9.66 28.02
C THR A 160 1.47 10.02 29.04
N LYS A 161 1.64 9.18 30.07
CA LYS A 161 2.71 9.38 31.07
C LYS A 161 4.08 9.48 30.40
N ASP A 162 4.35 8.59 29.44
CA ASP A 162 5.62 8.56 28.72
C ASP A 162 5.85 9.80 27.86
N ASP A 163 4.78 10.40 27.32
CA ASP A 163 4.88 11.66 26.60
C ASP A 163 5.19 12.82 27.53
N LEU A 164 4.56 12.86 28.71
CA LEU A 164 4.82 13.88 29.72
C LEU A 164 6.25 13.81 30.27
N LEU A 165 6.84 12.61 30.36
CA LEU A 165 8.22 12.40 30.79
C LEU A 165 9.26 12.93 29.81
N LYS A 166 8.92 13.11 28.53
CA LYS A 166 9.81 13.71 27.52
C LYS A 166 10.00 15.21 27.71
N ILE A 167 9.18 15.83 28.57
CA ILE A 167 9.17 17.27 28.81
C ILE A 167 10.24 17.63 29.84
N SER A 168 11.09 18.60 29.50
CA SER A 168 12.16 19.04 30.40
C SER A 168 11.58 19.67 31.67
N GLY A 169 11.87 19.05 32.82
CA GLY A 169 11.39 19.52 34.13
C GLY A 169 10.11 18.83 34.64
N ILE A 170 9.58 17.86 33.88
CA ILE A 170 8.55 16.91 34.31
C ILE A 170 9.21 15.55 34.52
N GLY A 171 9.12 15.02 35.73
CA GLY A 171 9.49 13.62 36.05
C GLY A 171 8.25 12.84 36.48
N ASP A 172 8.42 11.55 36.79
CA ASP A 172 7.32 10.61 37.05
C ASP A 172 6.25 11.17 38.00
N LYS A 173 6.67 11.67 39.16
CA LYS A 173 5.76 12.21 40.18
C LYS A 173 4.94 13.39 39.68
N LYS A 174 5.47 14.21 38.76
CA LYS A 174 4.75 15.35 38.19
C LYS A 174 3.83 14.91 37.05
N ALA A 175 4.27 13.96 36.23
CA ALA A 175 3.44 13.38 35.17
C ALA A 175 2.19 12.71 35.75
N ASP A 176 2.35 11.94 36.83
CA ASP A 176 1.24 11.28 37.53
C ASP A 176 0.20 12.29 38.01
N LYS A 177 0.65 13.41 38.60
CA LYS A 177 -0.26 14.46 39.07
C LYS A 177 -1.02 15.18 37.96
N ILE A 178 -0.42 15.35 36.78
CA ILE A 178 -1.14 15.91 35.62
C ILE A 178 -2.28 14.97 35.21
N ILE A 179 -2.00 13.67 35.15
CA ILE A 179 -2.98 12.65 34.79
C ILE A 179 -4.10 12.58 35.84
N GLU A 180 -3.74 12.59 37.12
CA GLU A 180 -4.69 12.59 38.25
C GLU A 180 -5.58 13.84 38.26
N TYR A 181 -4.99 15.01 38.01
CA TYR A 181 -5.76 16.25 37.88
C TYR A 181 -6.77 16.18 36.73
N ARG A 182 -6.35 15.67 35.55
CA ARG A 182 -7.25 15.47 34.40
C ARG A 182 -8.43 14.54 34.74
N GLN A 183 -8.17 13.50 35.54
CA GLN A 183 -9.18 12.52 35.93
C GLN A 183 -10.16 13.07 36.97
N SER A 184 -9.70 13.92 37.89
CA SER A 184 -10.50 14.43 39.01
C SER A 184 -11.19 15.76 38.74
N HIS A 185 -10.58 16.65 37.96
CA HIS A 185 -11.05 18.01 37.67
C HIS A 185 -11.52 18.19 36.22
N GLY A 186 -11.29 17.18 35.38
CA GLY A 186 -11.60 17.22 33.95
C GLY A 186 -10.44 17.76 33.10
N GLN A 187 -10.71 17.96 31.81
CA GLN A 187 -9.70 18.43 30.86
C GLN A 187 -9.23 19.85 31.18
N PHE A 188 -7.94 20.10 30.97
CA PHE A 188 -7.37 21.44 31.03
C PHE A 188 -7.99 22.28 29.93
N LYS A 189 -8.32 23.55 30.21
CA LYS A 189 -8.75 24.53 29.20
C LYS A 189 -7.63 25.48 28.81
N THR A 190 -6.68 25.68 29.72
CA THR A 190 -5.52 26.54 29.52
C THR A 190 -4.28 25.92 30.15
N ILE A 191 -3.10 26.26 29.64
CA ILE A 191 -1.84 25.79 30.22
C ILE A 191 -1.65 26.35 31.63
N ASP A 192 -2.23 27.51 31.94
CA ASP A 192 -2.14 28.13 33.27
C ASP A 192 -2.85 27.34 34.37
N GLU A 193 -3.81 26.47 34.02
CA GLU A 193 -4.46 25.57 34.98
C GLU A 193 -3.49 24.53 35.55
N LEU A 194 -2.31 24.31 34.95
CA LEU A 194 -1.25 23.53 35.58
C LEU A 194 -0.83 24.07 36.94
N LYS A 195 -1.01 25.38 37.20
CA LYS A 195 -0.71 25.97 38.52
C LYS A 195 -1.57 25.38 39.65
N ASN A 196 -2.71 24.78 39.33
CA ASN A 196 -3.58 24.12 40.29
C ASN A 196 -3.12 22.68 40.60
N VAL A 197 -2.09 22.19 39.90
CA VAL A 197 -1.52 20.86 40.11
C VAL A 197 -0.34 20.96 41.07
N ASP A 198 -0.34 20.13 42.11
CA ASP A 198 0.68 20.16 43.15
C ASP A 198 2.10 19.92 42.60
N GLY A 199 2.98 20.92 42.74
CA GLY A 199 4.37 20.84 42.26
C GLY A 199 4.62 21.54 40.92
N PHE A 200 3.62 22.26 40.40
CA PHE A 200 3.74 23.16 39.25
C PHE A 200 3.63 24.63 39.71
N GLY A 201 4.76 25.19 40.15
CA GLY A 201 4.84 26.62 40.45
C GLY A 201 4.89 27.48 39.18
N GLU A 202 4.65 28.79 39.32
CA GLU A 202 4.59 29.73 38.18
C GLU A 202 5.84 29.69 37.29
N LYS A 203 7.02 29.58 37.92
CA LYS A 203 8.31 29.47 37.21
C LYS A 203 8.44 28.19 36.40
N THR A 204 7.84 27.09 36.88
CA THR A 204 7.84 25.81 36.17
C THR A 204 6.87 25.89 35.00
N VAL A 205 5.62 26.33 35.24
CA VAL A 205 4.61 26.47 34.18
C VAL A 205 5.10 27.39 33.05
N ALA A 206 5.74 28.51 33.37
CA ALA A 206 6.29 29.43 32.38
C ALA A 206 7.31 28.77 31.43
N LYS A 207 8.18 27.89 31.95
CA LYS A 207 9.15 27.14 31.13
C LYS A 207 8.48 26.06 30.28
N LEU A 208 7.36 25.51 30.75
CA LEU A 208 6.64 24.44 30.09
C LEU A 208 5.66 24.94 29.02
N LYS A 209 5.22 26.21 29.09
CA LYS A 209 4.29 26.82 28.12
C LYS A 209 4.74 26.70 26.66
N GLU A 210 6.04 26.71 26.42
CA GLU A 210 6.59 26.58 25.06
C GLU A 210 6.55 25.15 24.52
N GLN A 211 6.48 24.15 25.41
CA GLN A 211 6.50 22.72 25.11
C GLN A 211 5.12 22.07 25.21
N LEU A 212 4.10 22.81 25.65
CA LEU A 212 2.77 22.29 25.97
C LEU A 212 1.67 22.92 25.12
N ALA A 213 0.63 22.14 24.87
CA ALA A 213 -0.63 22.55 24.26
C ALA A 213 -1.80 21.95 25.07
N VAL A 214 -3.01 22.45 24.85
CA VAL A 214 -4.25 22.00 25.49
C VAL A 214 -5.24 21.56 24.44
#